data_AF-A0A1H4FBT8-F1
#
_entry.id   AF-A0A1H4FBT8-F1
#
_cell.length_a   1.000
_cell.length_b   1.000
_cell.length_c   1.000
_cell.angle_alpha   90.00
_cell.angle_beta   90.00
_cell.angle_gamma   90.00
#
_symmetry.space_group_name_H-M   'P 1'
#
loop_
_entity.id
_entity.type
_entity.pdbx_description
1 polymer ?
#
loop_
_entity_poly.entity_id
_entity_poly.type
_entity_poly.pdbx_seq_one_letter_code
_entity_poly.pdbx_strand_id
1 'polypeptide(L)' 'MIGAMRGIAPQTGHHYGDTKRCIEATQNLNAEEKHLIYEGNARRVFTRLDATLKTKGL' A
#
# COMPACT_ATOMS: atom_id res chain seq x y z
N MET A 1 4.68 -9.97 -0.80
CA MET A 1 4.58 -9.46 -2.19
C MET A 1 5.99 -9.49 -2.78
N ILE A 2 6.22 -10.25 -3.86
CA ILE A 2 7.51 -10.23 -4.56
C ILE A 2 7.51 -8.97 -5.42
N GLY A 3 8.26 -7.93 -5.03
CA GLY A 3 8.40 -6.73 -5.86
C GLY A 3 9.09 -7.05 -7.19
N ALA A 4 8.91 -6.17 -8.18
CA ALA A 4 9.40 -6.34 -9.55
C ALA A 4 10.92 -6.57 -9.68
N MET A 5 11.70 -6.25 -8.64
CA MET A 5 13.14 -6.46 -8.58
C MET A 5 13.52 -7.35 -7.40
N ARG A 6 14.22 -8.45 -7.67
CA ARG A 6 14.80 -9.32 -6.64
C ARG A 6 16.12 -8.69 -6.18
N GLY A 7 16.09 -7.97 -5.05
CA GLY A 7 17.29 -7.38 -4.47
C GLY A 7 17.04 -6.62 -3.17
N ILE A 8 18.13 -6.39 -2.45
CA ILE A 8 18.18 -5.51 -1.27
C ILE A 8 18.96 -4.27 -1.67
N ALA A 9 18.43 -3.09 -1.36
CA ALA A 9 19.10 -1.82 -1.62
C ALA A 9 20.30 -1.68 -0.68
N PRO A 10 21.55 -1.62 -1.19
CA PRO A 10 22.74 -1.59 -0.34
C PRO A 10 22.84 -0.31 0.49
N GLN A 11 22.22 0.79 0.05
CA GLN A 11 22.21 2.05 0.81
C GLN A 11 21.27 2.02 2.02
N THR A 12 20.24 1.19 1.99
CA THR A 12 19.18 1.22 3.03
C THR A 12 18.96 -0.11 3.73
N GLY A 13 19.51 -1.22 3.21
CA GLY A 13 19.29 -2.56 3.73
C GLY A 13 17.88 -3.13 3.50
N HIS A 14 17.01 -2.40 2.80
CA HIS A 14 15.63 -2.81 2.56
C HIS A 14 15.41 -3.42 1.18
N HIS A 15 14.40 -4.27 1.05
CA HIS A 15 13.99 -4.80 -0.25
C HIS A 15 13.50 -3.68 -1.17
N TYR A 16 13.93 -3.69 -2.44
CA TYR A 16 13.42 -2.76 -3.44
C TYR A 16 11.90 -2.87 -3.64
N GLY A 17 11.33 -4.06 -3.38
CA GLY A 17 9.90 -4.31 -3.45
C GLY A 17 9.08 -3.78 -2.27
N ASP A 18 9.72 -3.29 -1.21
CA ASP A 18 9.01 -2.76 -0.04
C ASP A 18 8.57 -1.30 -0.27
N THR A 19 7.55 -1.14 -1.09
CA THR A 19 7.00 0.18 -1.45
C THR A 19 6.16 0.80 -0.33
N LYS A 20 5.67 0.01 0.63
CA LYS A 20 4.97 0.53 1.81
C LYS A 20 5.86 1.49 2.59
N ARG A 21 7.15 1.16 2.72
CA ARG A 21 8.14 2.02 3.39
C ARG A 21 8.28 3.40 2.72
N CYS A 22 8.16 3.45 1.39
CA CYS A 22 8.19 4.71 0.65
C CYS A 22 6.99 5.59 1.01
N ILE A 23 5.79 5.00 1.10
CA ILE A 23 4.57 5.72 1.49
C ILE A 23 4.67 6.21 2.93
N GLU A 24 5.20 5.38 3.84
CA GLU A 24 5.36 5.78 5.24
C GLU A 24 6.34 6.94 5.45
N ALA A 25 7.46 6.93 4.73
CA ALA A 25 8.49 7.96 4.82
C ALA A 25 8.09 9.30 4.16
N THR A 26 6.97 9.35 3.43
CA THR A 26 6.52 10.57 2.74
C THR A 26 5.93 11.55 3.76
N GLN A 27 6.62 12.66 3.99
CA GLN A 27 6.25 13.68 4.97
C GLN A 27 5.02 14.49 4.56
N ASN A 28 4.73 14.58 3.27
CA ASN A 28 3.65 15.38 2.71
C ASN A 28 2.29 14.67 2.71
N LEU A 29 2.22 13.44 3.25
CA LEU A 29 0.98 12.67 3.33
C LEU A 29 0.49 12.62 4.76
N ASN A 30 -0.75 13.04 4.97
CA ASN A 30 -1.43 12.86 6.25
C ASN A 30 -1.98 11.42 6.40
N ALA A 31 -2.50 11.11 7.60
CA ALA A 31 -2.98 9.75 7.90
C ALA A 31 -4.20 9.33 7.04
N GLU A 32 -5.09 10.26 6.71
CA GLU A 32 -6.28 10.00 5.88
C GLU A 32 -5.89 9.72 4.43
N GLU A 33 -4.93 10.47 3.89
CA GLU A 33 -4.40 10.27 2.55
C GLU A 33 -3.66 8.94 2.44
N LYS A 34 -2.87 8.57 3.45
CA LYS A 34 -2.26 7.23 3.54
C LYS A 34 -3.32 6.14 3.54
N HIS A 35 -4.41 6.30 4.28
CA HIS A 35 -5.53 5.35 4.27
C HIS A 35 -6.19 5.24 2.88
N LEU A 36 -6.36 6.36 2.17
CA LEU A 36 -6.85 6.34 0.79
C LEU A 36 -5.92 5.58 -0.15
N ILE A 37 -4.60 5.72 0.01
CA ILE A 37 -3.60 4.99 -0.79
C ILE A 37 -3.62 3.50 -0.46
N TYR A 38 -3.70 3.13 0.82
CA TYR A 38 -3.63 1.74 1.25
C TYR A 38 -4.91 0.95 0.96
N GLU A 39 -6.08 1.57 1.07
CA GLU A 39 -7.35 0.84 0.97
C GLU A 39 -8.45 1.63 0.28
N GLY A 40 -8.69 2.88 0.69
CA GLY A 40 -9.89 3.63 0.32
C GLY A 40 -10.08 3.75 -1.21
N ASN A 41 -9.01 4.13 -1.92
CA ASN A 41 -9.06 4.23 -3.38
C ASN A 41 -9.21 2.87 -4.05
N ALA A 42 -8.58 1.82 -3.51
CA ALA A 42 -8.69 0.47 -4.05
C ALA A 42 -10.13 -0.05 -3.94
N ARG A 43 -10.79 0.11 -2.79
CA ARG A 43 -12.21 -0.27 -2.61
C ARG A 43 -13.14 0.51 -3.53
N ARG A 44 -12.88 1.80 -3.74
CA ARG A 44 -13.66 2.65 -4.66
C ARG A 44 -13.52 2.21 -6.13
N VAL A 45 -12.31 1.89 -6.57
CA VAL A 45 -12.05 1.48 -7.97
C VAL A 45 -12.49 0.04 -8.21
N PHE A 46 -12.21 -0.86 -7.28
CA PHE A 46 -12.55 -2.28 -7.36
C PHE A 46 -13.82 -2.58 -6.57
N THR A 47 -14.96 -2.17 -7.09
CA THR A 47 -16.27 -2.28 -6.40
C THR A 47 -16.63 -3.71 -5.96
N ARG A 48 -16.20 -4.74 -6.72
CA ARG A 48 -16.39 -6.15 -6.33
C ARG A 48 -15.58 -6.54 -5.08
N LEU A 49 -14.37 -5.98 -4.94
CA LEU A 49 -13.54 -6.18 -3.75
C LEU A 49 -14.23 -5.55 -2.54
N ASP A 50 -14.70 -4.32 -2.67
CA ASP A 50 -15.42 -3.62 -1.60
C ASP A 50 -16.66 -4.39 -1.12
N ALA A 51 -17.50 -4.86 -2.04
CA ALA A 51 -18.69 -5.66 -1.70
C ALA A 51 -18.34 -6.96 -0.95
N THR A 52 -17.24 -7.60 -1.35
CA THR A 52 -16.76 -8.83 -0.70
C THR A 52 -16.24 -8.56 0.71
N LEU A 53 -15.50 -7.45 0.91
CA LEU A 53 -15.00 -7.04 2.22
C LEU A 53 -16.15 -6.67 3.17
N LYS A 54 -17.14 -5.90 2.70
CA LYS A 54 -18.33 -5.54 3.48
C LYS A 54 -19.11 -6.77 3.95
N THR A 55 -19.27 -7.77 3.10
CA THR A 55 -19.93 -9.04 3.46
C THR A 55 -19.19 -9.79 4.58
N LYS A 56 -17.87 -9.57 4.71
CA LYS A 56 -17.04 -10.14 5.78
C LYS A 56 -16.97 -9.26 7.05
N GLY A 57 -17.65 -8.12 7.08
CA GLY A 57 -17.61 -7.17 8.20
C GLY A 57 -16.35 -6.28 8.24
N LEU A 58 -15.70 -6.09 7.08
CA LEU A 58 -14.50 -5.27 6.89
C LEU A 58 -14.79 -4.02 6.04
#